data_AF-A0A370B9I8-F1
#
_entry.id   AF-A0A370B9I8-F1
#
_cell.length_a   1.000
_cell.length_b   1.000
_cell.length_c   1.000
_cell.angle_alpha   90.00
_cell.angle_beta   90.00
_cell.angle_gamma   90.00
#
_symmetry.space_group_name_H-M   'P 1'
#
loop_
_entity.id
_entity.type
_entity.pdbx_description
1 polymer ?
#
loop_
_entity_poly.entity_id
_entity_poly.type
_entity_poly.pdbx_seq_one_letter_code
_entity_poly.pdbx_strand_id
1 'polypeptide(L)'
;MTDDRTGGTGENAHTTRSTPAVHPTNTPPTTFPSAPDRDVISLDADRALAPHRMMPPPAEIADLTVRLIGHGARLVAVVETIPESEHSVRAKGALKDWYDLTDGGPGEGAMANWVHMRAMARMCRTFMDYLRDRERDGDRDRDRDRGRRSPDRDRDRDRERDGRRRT
;
A
#
# COMPACT_ATOMS: atom_id res chain seq x y z
N MET A 1 -73.04 6.98 -2.19
CA MET A 1 -73.97 7.20 -1.05
C MET A 1 -73.73 6.05 -0.11
N THR A 2 -73.03 6.18 1.00
CA THR A 2 -72.95 7.28 1.96
C THR A 2 -71.57 7.34 2.60
N ASP A 3 -71.05 8.56 2.71
CA ASP A 3 -69.98 8.98 3.62
C ASP A 3 -70.28 8.57 5.07
N ASP A 4 -69.23 8.28 5.85
CA ASP A 4 -69.20 8.76 7.23
C ASP A 4 -67.77 9.23 7.58
N ARG A 5 -67.73 10.47 8.03
CA ARG A 5 -66.58 11.33 8.27
C ARG A 5 -66.79 11.92 9.66
N THR A 6 -65.85 11.68 10.56
CA THR A 6 -65.73 12.33 11.87
C THR A 6 -64.23 12.61 12.01
N GLY A 7 -63.67 13.84 12.00
CA GLY A 7 -64.09 15.09 12.66
C GLY A 7 -63.96 14.91 14.17
N GLY A 8 -63.10 15.55 14.97
CA GLY A 8 -62.21 16.72 14.85
C GLY A 8 -61.28 16.74 16.09
N THR A 9 -60.06 17.29 16.01
CA THR A 9 -59.63 18.67 16.34
C THR A 9 -59.44 18.97 17.83
N GLY A 10 -58.24 19.41 18.20
CA GLY A 10 -57.89 20.13 19.45
C GLY A 10 -56.54 19.66 20.03
N GLU A 11 -55.37 20.24 19.71
CA GLU A 11 -54.78 21.47 20.31
C GLU A 11 -54.71 21.38 21.86
N ASN A 12 -53.63 21.63 22.62
CA ASN A 12 -52.30 22.22 22.45
C ASN A 12 -51.47 21.91 23.71
N ALA A 13 -50.13 21.85 23.61
CA ALA A 13 -49.20 22.62 24.47
C ALA A 13 -47.75 22.09 24.41
N HIS A 14 -46.92 22.88 23.72
CA HIS A 14 -45.53 23.22 24.02
C HIS A 14 -44.75 22.40 25.08
N THR A 15 -43.68 21.77 24.63
CA THR A 15 -42.38 21.85 25.33
C THR A 15 -41.28 22.00 24.29
N THR A 16 -40.80 23.24 24.16
CA THR A 16 -39.53 23.57 23.52
C THR A 16 -38.40 22.93 24.31
N ARG A 17 -37.62 22.05 23.68
CA ARG A 17 -36.27 21.73 24.17
C ARG A 17 -35.28 21.72 23.02
N SER A 18 -34.50 22.79 23.03
CA SER A 18 -33.24 23.08 22.36
C SER A 18 -32.61 21.97 21.53
N THR A 19 -32.47 22.26 20.25
CA THR A 19 -31.42 21.77 19.35
C THR A 19 -30.05 21.96 20.00
N PRO A 20 -29.16 20.97 19.86
CA PRO A 20 -27.81 21.28 19.41
C PRO A 20 -27.65 20.79 17.97
N ALA A 21 -27.22 21.70 17.11
CA ALA A 21 -26.81 21.40 15.75
C ALA A 21 -25.64 20.41 15.78
N VAL A 22 -25.93 19.13 15.56
CA VAL A 22 -24.90 18.14 15.27
C VAL A 22 -24.55 18.33 13.81
N HIS A 23 -23.47 19.06 13.55
CA HIS A 23 -22.77 18.95 12.28
C HIS A 23 -22.14 17.55 12.24
N PRO A 24 -22.53 16.63 11.33
CA PRO A 24 -21.61 15.59 10.95
C PRO A 24 -20.57 16.25 10.05
N THR A 25 -19.48 16.74 10.65
CA THR A 25 -18.19 16.78 9.94
C THR A 25 -17.78 15.33 9.76
N ASN A 26 -18.47 14.63 8.86
CA ASN A 26 -18.07 13.31 8.39
C ASN A 26 -16.94 13.53 7.38
N THR A 27 -15.83 14.09 7.87
CA THR A 27 -14.56 13.97 7.19
C THR A 27 -14.15 12.53 7.45
N PRO A 28 -14.10 11.64 6.44
CA PRO A 28 -13.44 10.36 6.64
C PRO A 28 -12.03 10.70 7.16
N PRO A 29 -11.49 9.97 8.15
CA PRO A 29 -10.07 10.08 8.37
C PRO A 29 -9.44 9.73 7.03
N THR A 30 -8.85 10.72 6.36
CA THR A 30 -7.82 10.49 5.36
C THR A 30 -6.67 9.89 6.15
N THR A 31 -6.83 8.62 6.51
CA THR A 31 -5.75 7.74 6.85
C THR A 31 -4.95 7.69 5.56
N PHE A 32 -3.95 8.58 5.47
CA PHE A 32 -2.84 8.37 4.57
C PHE A 32 -2.49 6.89 4.68
N PRO A 33 -2.41 6.13 3.59
CA PRO A 33 -2.15 4.71 3.69
C PRO A 33 -0.84 4.58 4.47
N SER A 34 -0.94 4.13 5.72
CA SER A 34 0.22 3.78 6.52
C SER A 34 1.07 2.88 5.64
N ALA A 35 2.38 3.12 5.65
CA ALA A 35 3.31 2.35 4.85
C ALA A 35 2.95 0.85 4.99
N PRO A 36 2.86 0.10 3.88
CA PRO A 36 2.40 -1.28 3.93
C PRO A 36 3.26 -2.05 4.93
N ASP A 37 2.60 -2.70 5.90
CA ASP A 37 3.28 -3.51 6.91
C ASP A 37 3.90 -4.73 6.23
N ARG A 38 5.18 -4.61 5.85
CA ARG A 38 5.92 -5.60 5.06
C ARG A 38 6.01 -6.95 5.76
N ASP A 39 6.01 -6.97 7.08
CA ASP A 39 6.12 -8.21 7.86
C ASP A 39 4.80 -8.99 7.77
N VAL A 40 3.67 -8.29 7.90
CA VAL A 40 2.33 -8.90 7.72
C VAL A 40 2.15 -9.40 6.30
N ILE A 41 2.57 -8.62 5.30
CA ILE A 41 2.47 -9.04 3.89
C ILE A 41 3.35 -10.27 3.63
N SER A 42 4.57 -10.29 4.18
CA SER A 42 5.48 -11.43 4.04
C SER A 42 4.90 -12.69 4.67
N LEU A 43 4.31 -12.59 5.87
CA LEU A 43 3.66 -13.71 6.54
C LEU A 43 2.48 -14.28 5.73
N ASP A 44 1.59 -13.41 5.23
CA ASP A 44 0.46 -13.82 4.40
C ASP A 44 0.94 -14.46 3.07
N ALA A 45 2.00 -13.91 2.46
CA ALA A 45 2.60 -14.46 1.26
C ALA A 45 3.27 -15.83 1.50
N ASP A 46 3.95 -16.00 2.64
CA ASP A 46 4.57 -17.27 3.06
C ASP A 46 3.50 -18.36 3.24
N ARG A 47 2.40 -18.01 3.93
CA ARG A 47 1.25 -18.90 4.11
C ARG A 47 0.64 -19.31 2.78
N ALA A 48 0.45 -18.37 1.85
CA ALA A 48 -0.10 -18.66 0.54
C ALA A 48 0.83 -19.53 -0.31
N LEU A 49 2.15 -19.33 -0.19
CA LEU A 49 3.17 -20.03 -0.97
C LEU A 49 3.60 -21.38 -0.39
N ALA A 50 3.01 -21.81 0.73
CA ALA A 50 3.24 -23.09 1.37
C ALA A 50 3.13 -24.30 0.39
N PRO A 51 3.80 -25.43 0.68
CA PRO A 51 3.74 -26.62 -0.17
C PRO A 51 2.30 -27.12 -0.39
N HIS A 52 2.03 -27.75 -1.55
CA HIS A 52 0.68 -28.21 -1.93
C HIS A 52 -0.01 -29.10 -0.88
N ARG A 53 0.74 -29.96 -0.20
CA ARG A 53 0.22 -30.81 0.89
C ARG A 53 -0.35 -30.03 2.09
N MET A 54 -0.07 -28.73 2.16
CA MET A 54 -0.58 -27.78 3.16
C MET A 54 -1.61 -26.84 2.55
N MET A 55 -2.28 -27.22 1.45
CA MET A 55 -3.32 -26.40 0.84
C MET A 55 -4.40 -26.08 1.89
N PRO A 56 -4.68 -24.79 2.15
CA PRO A 56 -5.69 -24.40 3.11
C PRO A 56 -7.10 -24.82 2.67
N PRO A 57 -8.08 -24.89 3.60
CA PRO A 57 -9.47 -25.06 3.23
C PRO A 57 -9.99 -23.88 2.38
N PRO A 58 -11.03 -24.08 1.55
CA PRO A 58 -11.50 -23.06 0.60
C PRO A 58 -11.84 -21.69 1.21
N ALA A 59 -12.44 -21.66 2.41
CA ALA A 59 -12.74 -20.41 3.10
C ALA A 59 -11.47 -19.62 3.45
N GLU A 60 -10.44 -20.32 3.91
CA GLU A 60 -9.15 -19.69 4.22
C GLU A 60 -8.43 -19.20 2.96
N ILE A 61 -8.55 -19.93 1.84
CA ILE A 61 -8.04 -19.48 0.54
C ILE A 61 -8.71 -18.17 0.13
N ALA A 62 -10.05 -18.07 0.27
CA ALA A 62 -10.78 -16.85 -0.05
C ALA A 62 -10.34 -15.68 0.84
N ASP A 63 -10.28 -15.89 2.16
CA ASP A 63 -9.86 -14.86 3.11
C ASP A 63 -8.43 -14.37 2.84
N LEU A 64 -7.50 -15.31 2.59
CA LEU A 64 -6.11 -14.98 2.32
C LEU A 64 -5.97 -14.27 0.97
N THR A 65 -6.76 -14.64 -0.03
CA THR A 65 -6.82 -13.95 -1.33
C THR A 65 -7.26 -12.49 -1.16
N VAL A 66 -8.33 -12.23 -0.41
CA VAL A 66 -8.81 -10.86 -0.15
C VAL A 66 -7.74 -10.02 0.56
N ARG A 67 -7.07 -10.59 1.57
CA ARG A 67 -5.96 -9.89 2.24
C ARG A 67 -4.82 -9.57 1.29
N LEU A 68 -4.39 -10.54 0.48
CA LEU A 68 -3.32 -10.35 -0.51
C LEU A 68 -3.68 -9.32 -1.58
N ILE A 69 -4.94 -9.28 -2.04
CA ILE A 69 -5.41 -8.24 -2.96
C ILE A 69 -5.28 -6.86 -2.30
N GLY A 70 -5.74 -6.72 -1.05
CA GLY A 70 -5.62 -5.46 -0.31
C GLY A 70 -4.17 -5.04 -0.06
N HIS A 71 -3.28 -5.98 0.25
CA HIS A 71 -1.84 -5.74 0.40
C HIS A 71 -1.19 -5.31 -0.91
N GLY A 72 -1.44 -6.05 -1.99
CA GLY A 72 -0.89 -5.76 -3.31
C GLY A 72 -1.38 -4.43 -3.86
N ALA A 73 -2.66 -4.06 -3.67
CA ALA A 73 -3.17 -2.75 -4.08
C ALA A 73 -2.43 -1.59 -3.39
N ARG A 74 -2.10 -1.72 -2.09
CA ARG A 74 -1.29 -0.72 -1.39
C ARG A 74 0.15 -0.66 -1.92
N LEU A 75 0.75 -1.81 -2.25
CA LEU A 75 2.09 -1.87 -2.83
C LEU A 75 2.12 -1.25 -4.23
N VAL A 76 1.14 -1.56 -5.07
CA VAL A 76 0.98 -0.99 -6.42
C VAL A 76 0.83 0.52 -6.34
N ALA A 77 -0.01 1.04 -5.44
CA ALA A 77 -0.16 2.47 -5.25
C ALA A 77 1.18 3.17 -4.94
N VAL A 78 2.06 2.53 -4.14
CA VAL A 78 3.41 3.06 -3.90
C VAL A 78 4.29 2.97 -5.14
N VAL A 79 4.26 1.84 -5.86
CA VAL A 79 5.04 1.65 -7.10
C VAL A 79 4.64 2.68 -8.17
N GLU A 80 3.36 3.02 -8.28
CA GLU A 80 2.84 3.98 -9.25
C GLU A 80 3.20 5.43 -8.93
N THR A 81 3.62 5.75 -7.70
CA THR A 81 4.20 7.07 -7.41
C THR A 81 5.59 7.26 -8.04
N ILE A 82 6.25 6.17 -8.44
CA ILE A 82 7.56 6.19 -9.09
C ILE A 82 7.35 6.42 -10.60
N PRO A 83 8.08 7.37 -11.24
CA PRO A 83 7.99 7.57 -12.67
C PRO A 83 8.22 6.28 -13.46
N GLU A 84 7.41 6.04 -14.50
CA GLU A 84 7.47 4.81 -15.29
C GLU A 84 8.83 4.60 -16.00
N SER A 85 9.58 5.68 -16.24
CA SER A 85 10.95 5.64 -16.76
C SER A 85 11.95 5.02 -15.78
N GLU A 86 11.62 4.97 -14.49
CA GLU A 86 12.45 4.41 -13.42
C GLU A 86 11.99 3.00 -13.00
N HIS A 87 10.93 2.48 -13.60
CA HIS A 87 10.48 1.11 -13.35
C HIS A 87 11.45 0.13 -14.01
N SER A 88 11.89 -0.87 -13.23
CA SER A 88 12.61 -2.00 -13.80
C SER A 88 11.70 -2.80 -14.75
N VAL A 89 12.30 -3.52 -15.72
CA VAL A 89 11.55 -4.41 -16.62
C VAL A 89 10.69 -5.41 -15.82
N ARG A 90 11.22 -5.90 -14.69
CA ARG A 90 10.52 -6.80 -13.77
C ARG A 90 9.31 -6.12 -13.13
N ALA A 91 9.43 -4.87 -12.69
CA ALA A 91 8.33 -4.11 -12.10
C ALA A 91 7.21 -3.84 -13.11
N LYS A 92 7.56 -3.47 -14.35
CA LYS A 92 6.58 -3.29 -15.43
C LYS A 92 5.80 -4.57 -15.72
N GLY A 93 6.50 -5.71 -15.83
CA GLY A 93 5.87 -7.02 -16.01
C GLY A 93 4.94 -7.37 -14.83
N ALA A 94 5.40 -7.16 -13.60
CA ALA A 94 4.59 -7.42 -12.40
C ALA A 94 3.34 -6.53 -12.31
N LEU A 95 3.42 -5.27 -12.71
CA LEU A 95 2.24 -4.38 -12.78
C LEU A 95 1.22 -4.88 -13.79
N LYS A 96 1.68 -5.28 -14.98
CA LYS A 96 0.80 -5.87 -15.99
C LYS A 96 0.13 -7.15 -15.46
N ASP A 97 0.92 -8.08 -14.94
CA ASP A 97 0.41 -9.35 -14.40
C ASP A 97 -0.55 -9.13 -13.24
N TRP A 98 -0.30 -8.12 -12.39
CA TRP A 98 -1.20 -7.71 -11.32
C TRP A 98 -2.57 -7.27 -11.85
N TYR A 99 -2.59 -6.42 -12.88
CA TYR A 99 -3.84 -5.97 -13.48
C TYR A 99 -4.60 -7.11 -14.17
N ASP A 100 -3.90 -7.96 -14.92
CA ASP A 100 -4.52 -9.14 -15.55
C ASP A 100 -5.13 -10.10 -14.50
N LEU A 101 -4.44 -10.32 -13.38
CA LEU A 101 -4.93 -11.18 -12.30
C LEU A 101 -6.14 -10.58 -11.58
N THR A 102 -6.14 -9.27 -11.31
CA THR A 102 -7.24 -8.60 -10.59
C THR A 102 -8.47 -8.40 -11.46
N ASP A 103 -8.31 -8.22 -12.77
CA ASP A 103 -9.42 -8.14 -13.74
C ASP A 103 -10.03 -9.51 -14.03
N GLY A 104 -9.18 -10.52 -14.25
CA GLY A 104 -9.64 -11.88 -14.60
C GLY A 104 -10.20 -12.69 -13.44
N GLY A 105 -9.75 -12.41 -12.20
CA GLY A 105 -10.18 -13.14 -11.01
C GLY A 105 -9.73 -14.61 -10.98
N PRO A 106 -10.18 -15.39 -10.00
CA PRO A 106 -9.92 -16.83 -9.96
C PRO A 106 -10.81 -17.58 -10.97
N GLY A 107 -10.28 -18.67 -11.54
CA GLY A 107 -11.08 -19.63 -12.30
C GLY A 107 -11.99 -20.49 -11.42
N GLU A 108 -12.73 -21.42 -12.03
CA GLU A 108 -13.68 -22.28 -11.31
C GLU A 108 -12.98 -23.38 -10.49
N GLY A 109 -13.46 -23.59 -9.26
CA GLY A 109 -13.02 -24.68 -8.37
C GLY A 109 -11.91 -24.34 -7.39
N ALA A 110 -11.69 -25.21 -6.41
CA ALA A 110 -10.76 -24.97 -5.29
C ALA A 110 -9.29 -24.81 -5.75
N MET A 111 -8.87 -25.59 -6.75
CA MET A 111 -7.51 -25.52 -7.29
C MET A 111 -7.24 -24.19 -8.01
N ALA A 112 -8.20 -23.70 -8.79
CA ALA A 112 -8.07 -22.41 -9.49
C ALA A 112 -7.99 -21.25 -8.49
N ASN A 113 -8.83 -21.27 -7.45
CA ASN A 113 -8.74 -20.31 -6.34
C ASN A 113 -7.38 -20.36 -5.62
N TRP A 114 -6.85 -21.55 -5.35
CA TRP A 114 -5.55 -21.71 -4.71
C TRP A 114 -4.40 -21.19 -5.59
N VAL A 115 -4.42 -21.49 -6.89
CA VAL A 115 -3.41 -20.99 -7.85
C VAL A 115 -3.49 -19.47 -7.98
N HIS A 116 -4.69 -18.90 -8.04
CA HIS A 116 -4.91 -17.46 -8.09
C HIS A 116 -4.36 -16.77 -6.82
N MET A 117 -4.69 -17.28 -5.63
CA MET A 117 -4.14 -16.81 -4.36
C MET A 117 -2.60 -16.81 -4.36
N ARG A 118 -1.98 -17.89 -4.86
CA ARG A 118 -0.51 -17.99 -4.97
C ARG A 118 0.06 -16.99 -5.96
N ALA A 119 -0.63 -16.72 -7.06
CA ALA A 119 -0.22 -15.71 -8.03
C ALA A 119 -0.21 -14.32 -7.37
N MET A 120 -1.27 -13.96 -6.62
CA MET A 120 -1.35 -12.72 -5.84
C MET A 120 -0.19 -12.61 -4.84
N ALA A 121 0.15 -13.68 -4.12
CA ALA A 121 1.27 -13.70 -3.19
C ALA A 121 2.63 -13.45 -3.87
N ARG A 122 2.85 -14.01 -5.07
CA ARG A 122 4.10 -13.78 -5.84
C ARG A 122 4.21 -12.33 -6.30
N MET A 123 3.09 -11.70 -6.69
CA MET A 123 3.08 -10.28 -7.06
C MET A 123 3.42 -9.41 -5.86
N CYS A 124 2.81 -9.67 -4.69
CA CYS A 124 3.13 -8.96 -3.45
C CYS A 124 4.63 -9.02 -3.12
N ARG A 125 5.26 -10.21 -3.18
CA ARG A 125 6.71 -10.35 -2.98
C ARG A 125 7.52 -9.58 -4.00
N THR A 126 7.14 -9.66 -5.28
CA THR A 126 7.86 -8.96 -6.36
C THR A 126 7.85 -7.45 -6.17
N PHE A 127 6.71 -6.87 -5.75
CA PHE A 127 6.63 -5.45 -5.43
C PHE A 127 7.44 -5.08 -4.18
N MET A 128 7.39 -5.90 -3.12
CA MET A 128 8.21 -5.67 -1.92
C MET A 128 9.71 -5.71 -2.23
N ASP A 129 10.16 -6.69 -3.01
CA ASP A 129 11.56 -6.81 -3.44
C ASP A 129 11.99 -5.59 -4.26
N TYR A 130 11.16 -5.17 -5.23
CA TYR A 130 11.43 -3.99 -6.05
C TYR A 130 11.56 -2.71 -5.22
N LEU A 131 10.63 -2.48 -4.27
CA LEU A 131 10.66 -1.31 -3.40
C LEU A 131 11.88 -1.33 -2.47
N ARG A 132 12.25 -2.50 -1.94
CA ARG A 132 13.42 -2.68 -1.08
C ARG A 132 14.74 -2.44 -1.81
N ASP A 133 14.86 -2.93 -3.04
CA ASP A 133 16.06 -2.74 -3.86
C ASP A 133 16.24 -1.25 -4.20
N ARG A 134 15.14 -0.54 -4.48
CA ARG A 134 15.17 0.90 -4.71
C ARG A 134 15.59 1.70 -3.48
N GLU A 135 15.10 1.33 -2.29
CA GLU A 135 15.54 1.97 -1.03
C GLU A 135 17.05 1.82 -0.83
N ARG A 136 17.59 0.62 -1.10
CA ARG A 136 19.02 0.34 -1.01
C ARG A 136 19.85 1.12 -2.03
N ASP A 137 19.33 1.32 -3.24
CA ASP A 137 19.99 2.13 -4.28
C ASP A 137 20.01 3.61 -3.89
N GLY A 138 18.89 4.14 -3.42
CA GLY A 138 18.79 5.53 -2.98
C GLY A 138 19.68 5.86 -1.78
N ASP A 139 19.89 4.90 -0.87
CA ASP A 139 20.82 5.07 0.25
C ASP A 139 22.29 5.04 -0.21
N ARG A 140 22.64 4.17 -1.17
CA ARG A 140 23.99 4.12 -1.77
C ARG A 140 24.38 5.43 -2.46
N ASP A 141 23.44 6.04 -3.19
CA ASP A 141 23.67 7.32 -3.86
C ASP A 141 23.85 8.46 -2.83
N ARG A 142 23.04 8.47 -1.75
CA ARG A 142 23.20 9.42 -0.65
C ARG A 142 24.55 9.31 0.05
N ASP A 143 25.06 8.10 0.28
CA ASP A 143 26.37 7.87 0.90
C ASP A 143 27.53 8.29 -0.02
N ARG A 144 27.41 8.06 -1.34
CA ARG A 144 28.38 8.56 -2.33
C ARG A 144 28.44 10.09 -2.32
N ASP A 145 27.30 10.76 -2.24
CA ASP A 145 27.24 12.23 -2.22
C ASP A 145 27.80 12.81 -0.91
N ARG A 146 27.56 12.15 0.23
CA ARG A 146 28.21 12.52 1.50
C ARG A 146 29.72 12.34 1.46
N GLY A 147 30.22 11.23 0.91
CA GLY A 147 31.66 10.96 0.81
C GLY A 147 32.41 11.94 -0.10
N ARG A 148 31.73 12.52 -1.10
CA ARG A 148 32.30 13.58 -1.96
C ARG A 148 32.34 14.97 -1.31
N ARG A 149 31.47 15.22 -0.33
CA ARG A 149 31.37 16.50 0.39
C ARG A 149 32.21 16.55 1.68
N SER A 150 33.19 15.66 1.88
CA SER A 150 34.12 15.80 3.00
C SER A 150 35.00 17.06 2.83
N PRO A 151 34.82 18.12 3.64
CA PRO A 151 35.57 19.37 3.51
C PRO A 151 37.03 19.24 3.94
N ASP A 152 37.41 18.10 4.52
CA ASP A 152 38.73 17.91 5.14
C ASP A 152 39.83 17.59 4.12
N ARG A 153 39.51 17.15 2.88
CA ARG A 153 40.53 16.96 1.85
C ARG A 153 41.07 18.26 1.25
N ASP A 154 40.30 19.35 1.34
CA ASP A 154 40.74 20.65 0.82
C ASP A 154 41.61 21.41 1.84
N ARG A 155 41.44 21.17 3.14
CA ARG A 155 42.26 21.80 4.20
C ARG A 155 43.71 21.35 4.23
N ASP A 156 44.01 20.12 3.82
CA ASP A 156 45.38 19.61 3.78
C ASP A 156 46.16 20.09 2.55
N ARG A 157 45.49 20.35 1.42
CA ARG A 157 46.14 20.92 0.22
C ARG A 157 46.61 22.36 0.40
N ASP A 158 45.84 23.17 1.12
CA ASP A 158 46.21 24.57 1.34
C ASP A 158 47.37 24.72 2.33
N ARG A 159 47.49 23.84 3.33
CA ARG A 159 48.64 23.82 4.26
C ARG A 159 49.96 23.45 3.58
N GLU A 160 49.93 22.57 2.59
CA GLU A 160 51.15 22.16 1.89
C GLU A 160 51.68 23.25 0.94
N ARG A 161 50.81 24.14 0.46
CA ARG A 161 51.17 25.24 -0.44
C ARG A 161 51.87 26.39 0.28
N ASP A 162 51.52 26.64 1.53
CA ASP A 162 52.14 27.71 2.34
C ASP A 162 53.50 27.31 2.95
N GLY A 163 53.77 26.00 3.08
CA GLY A 163 55.07 25.50 3.56
C GLY A 163 56.22 25.69 2.56
N ARG A 164 55.95 25.71 1.25
CA ARG A 164 56.99 25.79 0.19
C ARG A 164 57.43 27.21 -0.20
N ARG A 165 56.84 28.26 0.39
CA ARG A 165 57.22 29.67 0.12
C ARG A 165 58.16 30.29 1.16
N ARG A 166 58.59 29.53 2.17
CA ARG A 166 59.38 30.03 3.32
C ARG A 166 60.81 29.51 3.42
N THR A 167 61.33 28.84 2.40
CA THR A 167 62.74 28.43 2.28
C THR A 167 63.37 29.12 1.10
#